data_AF-A0A2N5GA45-F1
#
_entry.id   AF-A0A2N5GA45-F1
#
_cell.length_a   1.000
_cell.length_b   1.000
_cell.length_c   1.000
_cell.angle_alpha   90.00
_cell.angle_beta   90.00
_cell.angle_gamma   90.00
#
_symmetry.space_group_name_H-M   'P 1'
#
loop_
_entity.id
_entity.type
_entity.pdbx_description
1 polymer ?
#
loop_
_entity_poly.entity_id
_entity_poly.type
_entity_poly.pdbx_seq_one_letter_code
_entity_poly.pdbx_strand_id
1 'polypeptide(L)'
;MDDFTLRLVHLHHCRGIGWTHIYRLLKTDPELESIYDLAWHDNKNLRLSTPDLNKALTDLHSNSILEQIRRYRENNIHAITLFDKEYPQLLKEIYQPPWILYIKGDPALLNEKKLLAVVGSREITEYGRKAIHCLFPPLINQGITIVSGLAKGVDALAHSAAMKSGGSTIGVIAGGLYHIYPKENQPLALEMMKSQLIISEHPPNTRPARWQFPHRNRIISGLSHGTLIVEAKRKSGSLITASFAVNEGREVFAVPGSILSPNSEGTNDLIQQGAKLVKTADDILEEFKS
;
A
#
# COMPACT_ATOMS: atom_id res chain seq x y z
N MET A 1 18.51 9.39 9.00
CA MET A 1 18.68 8.74 7.69
C MET A 1 20.17 8.58 7.53
N ASP A 2 20.65 7.35 7.50
CA ASP A 2 22.03 7.04 7.12
C ASP A 2 22.27 7.35 5.63
N ASP A 3 23.54 7.29 5.22
CA ASP A 3 23.95 7.65 3.87
C ASP A 3 23.39 6.71 2.81
N PHE A 4 23.33 5.40 3.09
CA PHE A 4 22.76 4.43 2.16
C PHE A 4 21.28 4.72 1.87
N THR A 5 20.49 4.94 2.92
CA THR A 5 19.07 5.30 2.81
C THR A 5 18.91 6.61 2.05
N LEU A 6 19.76 7.61 2.31
CA LEU A 6 19.73 8.87 1.57
C LEU A 6 19.99 8.65 0.08
N ARG A 7 20.98 7.84 -0.28
CA ARG A 7 21.31 7.50 -1.67
C ARG A 7 20.16 6.76 -2.36
N LEU A 8 19.56 5.78 -1.69
CA LEU A 8 18.42 5.02 -2.21
C LEU A 8 17.18 5.91 -2.39
N VAL A 9 16.85 6.76 -1.42
CA VAL A 9 15.75 7.74 -1.51
C VAL A 9 16.02 8.71 -2.65
N HIS A 10 17.23 9.23 -2.79
CA HIS A 10 17.59 10.14 -3.87
C HIS A 10 17.43 9.47 -5.24
N LEU A 11 17.93 8.25 -5.40
CA LEU A 11 17.77 7.46 -6.62
C LEU A 11 16.29 7.21 -6.94
N HIS A 12 15.47 6.95 -5.92
CA HIS A 12 14.03 6.70 -6.07
C HIS A 12 13.23 7.95 -6.52
N HIS A 13 13.77 9.15 -6.31
CA HIS A 13 13.20 10.38 -6.87
C HIS A 13 13.45 10.57 -8.36
N CYS A 14 14.45 9.88 -8.91
CA CYS A 14 14.94 10.15 -10.25
C CYS A 14 13.97 9.57 -11.30
N ARG A 15 13.55 10.41 -12.24
CA ARG A 15 12.66 9.99 -13.32
C ARG A 15 13.35 8.95 -14.21
N GLY A 16 12.59 7.95 -14.65
CA GLY A 16 13.11 6.84 -15.45
C GLY A 16 13.67 5.69 -14.61
N ILE A 17 13.99 5.92 -13.34
CA ILE A 17 14.39 4.87 -12.41
C ILE A 17 13.13 4.20 -11.86
N GLY A 18 13.14 2.87 -11.86
CA GLY A 18 12.04 2.05 -11.40
C GLY A 18 12.58 0.82 -10.67
N TRP A 19 11.67 -0.04 -10.23
CA TRP A 19 12.02 -1.16 -9.36
C TRP A 19 13.17 -2.04 -9.90
N THR A 20 13.10 -2.42 -11.18
CA THR A 20 14.09 -3.28 -11.83
C THR A 20 15.44 -2.59 -12.05
N HIS A 21 15.46 -1.26 -12.19
CA HIS A 21 16.69 -0.48 -12.30
C HIS A 21 17.43 -0.45 -10.96
N ILE A 22 16.71 -0.15 -9.87
CA ILE A 22 17.25 -0.18 -8.50
C ILE A 22 17.76 -1.59 -8.16
N TYR A 23 16.99 -2.64 -8.49
CA TYR A 23 17.41 -4.03 -8.31
C TYR A 23 18.76 -4.34 -8.99
N ARG A 24 18.94 -3.90 -10.24
CA ARG A 24 20.20 -4.13 -10.98
C ARG A 24 21.36 -3.34 -10.38
N LEU A 25 21.11 -2.10 -9.96
CA LEU A 25 22.13 -1.27 -9.31
C LEU A 25 22.61 -1.89 -8.01
N LEU A 26 21.70 -2.30 -7.13
CA LEU A 26 22.05 -2.92 -5.84
C LEU A 26 22.81 -4.24 -6.00
N LYS A 27 22.69 -4.93 -7.16
CA LYS A 27 23.52 -6.11 -7.45
C LYS A 27 24.98 -5.79 -7.75
N THR A 28 25.25 -4.63 -8.35
CA THR A 28 26.59 -4.23 -8.78
C THR A 28 27.25 -3.25 -7.83
N ASP A 29 26.44 -2.46 -7.12
CA ASP A 29 26.83 -1.44 -6.16
C ASP A 29 25.86 -1.50 -4.97
N PRO A 30 26.09 -2.43 -4.02
CA PRO A 30 25.17 -2.65 -2.89
C PRO A 30 25.00 -1.43 -1.98
N GLU A 31 26.01 -0.58 -1.89
CA GLU A 31 26.00 0.63 -1.04
C GLU A 31 25.56 1.89 -1.80
N LEU A 32 25.36 1.79 -3.11
CA LEU A 32 25.02 2.88 -4.03
C LEU A 32 26.04 4.02 -4.03
N GLU A 33 27.31 3.78 -3.68
CA GLU A 33 28.32 4.84 -3.56
C GLU A 33 28.62 5.53 -4.90
N SER A 34 28.51 4.79 -6.00
CA SER A 34 28.88 5.25 -7.34
C SER A 34 27.82 6.09 -8.04
N ILE A 35 26.62 6.27 -7.45
CA ILE A 35 25.49 6.94 -8.13
C ILE A 35 25.74 8.44 -8.39
N TYR A 36 26.74 9.05 -7.75
CA TYR A 36 27.13 10.44 -7.95
C TYR A 36 28.35 10.60 -8.84
N ASP A 37 29.00 9.49 -9.22
CA ASP A 37 30.18 9.54 -10.06
C ASP A 37 29.81 9.81 -11.51
N LEU A 38 30.56 10.71 -12.16
CA LEU A 38 30.39 10.99 -13.59
C LEU A 38 30.64 9.76 -14.47
N ALA A 39 31.27 8.69 -13.97
CA ALA A 39 31.42 7.43 -14.70
C ALA A 39 30.12 6.59 -14.76
N TRP A 40 29.09 6.94 -13.97
CA TRP A 40 27.79 6.25 -13.95
C TRP A 40 27.07 6.32 -15.32
N HIS A 41 27.45 7.28 -16.18
CA HIS A 41 26.93 7.46 -17.54
C HIS A 41 27.15 6.24 -18.46
N ASP A 42 28.23 5.47 -18.24
CA ASP A 42 28.60 4.31 -19.07
C ASP A 42 28.05 2.97 -18.56
N ASN A 43 27.18 2.99 -17.54
CA ASN A 43 26.70 1.79 -16.90
C ASN A 43 25.66 1.06 -17.78
N LYS A 44 26.17 0.31 -18.77
CA LYS A 44 25.41 -0.54 -19.71
C LYS A 44 24.47 -1.54 -19.01
N ASN A 45 24.66 -1.78 -17.72
CA ASN A 45 23.86 -2.73 -16.93
C ASN A 45 22.46 -2.20 -16.58
N LEU A 46 22.24 -0.88 -16.59
CA LEU A 46 20.93 -0.30 -16.26
C LEU A 46 19.85 -0.62 -17.31
N ARG A 47 20.24 -0.84 -18.58
CA ARG A 47 19.32 -1.01 -19.73
C ARG A 47 18.25 0.09 -19.81
N LEU A 48 18.60 1.31 -19.43
CA LEU A 48 17.74 2.48 -19.59
C LEU A 48 17.75 2.95 -21.05
N SER A 49 16.64 3.52 -21.49
CA SER A 49 16.62 4.29 -22.73
C SER A 49 17.50 5.55 -22.56
N THR A 50 18.17 6.03 -23.62
CA THR A 50 18.95 7.28 -23.55
C THR A 50 18.14 8.46 -22.99
N PRO A 51 16.87 8.68 -23.37
CA PRO A 51 16.03 9.72 -22.77
C PRO A 51 15.82 9.56 -21.26
N ASP A 52 15.63 8.34 -20.76
CA ASP A 52 15.38 8.11 -19.33
C ASP A 52 16.66 8.19 -18.50
N LEU A 53 17.80 7.76 -19.06
CA LEU A 53 19.10 7.97 -18.44
C LEU A 53 19.40 9.46 -18.25
N ASN A 54 19.18 10.28 -19.29
CA ASN A 54 19.39 11.72 -19.21
C ASN A 54 18.50 12.41 -18.15
N LYS A 55 17.24 11.96 -18.02
CA LYS A 55 16.34 12.45 -16.96
C LYS A 55 16.87 12.06 -15.58
N ALA A 56 17.27 10.80 -15.40
CA ALA A 56 17.77 10.31 -14.12
C ALA A 56 19.04 11.05 -13.69
N LEU A 57 19.98 11.28 -14.61
CA LEU A 57 21.20 12.07 -14.36
C LEU A 57 20.87 13.52 -13.99
N THR A 58 19.97 14.16 -14.74
CA THR A 58 19.54 15.53 -14.42
C THR A 58 18.97 15.62 -13.00
N ASP A 59 18.20 14.61 -12.61
CA ASP A 59 17.58 14.52 -11.29
C ASP A 59 18.62 14.21 -10.19
N LEU A 60 19.56 13.29 -10.40
CA LEU A 60 20.62 12.94 -9.45
C LEU A 60 21.55 14.11 -9.11
N HIS A 61 21.78 15.00 -10.07
CA HIS A 61 22.61 16.20 -9.87
C HIS A 61 21.79 17.43 -9.44
N SER A 62 20.49 17.26 -9.17
CA SER A 62 19.59 18.34 -8.77
C SER A 62 19.59 18.55 -7.26
N ASN A 63 20.16 19.68 -6.80
CA ASN A 63 20.10 20.09 -5.40
C ASN A 63 18.67 20.19 -4.86
N SER A 64 17.70 20.51 -5.72
CA SER A 64 16.29 20.64 -5.31
C SER A 64 15.67 19.33 -4.82
N ILE A 65 16.17 18.16 -5.25
CA ILE A 65 15.68 16.87 -4.78
C ILE A 65 16.23 16.57 -3.37
N LEU A 66 17.51 16.83 -3.14
CA LEU A 66 18.12 16.71 -1.82
C LEU A 66 17.44 17.64 -0.80
N GLU A 67 17.11 18.87 -1.19
CA GLU A 67 16.31 19.78 -0.37
C GLU A 67 14.92 19.23 -0.05
N GLN A 68 14.24 18.62 -1.03
CA GLN A 68 12.95 17.97 -0.79
C GLN A 68 13.04 16.82 0.21
N ILE A 69 14.09 15.99 0.12
CA ILE A 69 14.32 14.86 1.04
C ILE A 69 14.58 15.36 2.46
N ARG A 70 15.38 16.42 2.61
CA ARG A 70 15.65 17.04 3.93
C ARG A 70 14.37 17.50 4.63
N ARG A 71 13.39 17.99 3.87
CA ARG A 71 12.07 18.43 4.40
C ARG A 71 11.20 17.29 4.93
N TYR A 72 11.53 16.01 4.71
CA TYR A 72 10.70 14.91 5.20
C TYR A 72 10.61 14.89 6.71
N ARG A 73 11.76 15.04 7.38
CA ARG A 73 11.81 15.07 8.84
C ARG A 73 10.98 16.22 9.38
N GLU A 74 11.08 17.41 8.79
CA GLU A 74 10.29 18.59 9.16
C GLU A 74 8.79 18.38 8.99
N ASN A 75 8.38 17.55 8.03
CA ASN A 75 6.98 17.24 7.73
C ASN A 75 6.46 15.96 8.39
N ASN A 76 7.23 15.37 9.32
CA ASN A 76 6.95 14.07 9.95
C ASN A 76 6.69 12.95 8.93
N ILE A 77 7.48 12.94 7.87
CA ILE A 77 7.52 11.86 6.88
C ILE A 77 8.78 11.04 7.15
N HIS A 78 8.61 9.73 7.19
CA HIS A 78 9.72 8.79 7.35
C HIS A 78 9.80 7.92 6.10
N ALA A 79 11.02 7.70 5.61
CA ALA A 79 11.30 6.75 4.54
C ALA A 79 11.86 5.50 5.20
N ILE A 80 11.15 4.38 5.07
CA ILE A 80 11.58 3.07 5.53
C ILE A 80 11.99 2.25 4.31
N THR A 81 13.23 1.80 4.26
CA THR A 81 13.76 1.00 3.16
C THR A 81 13.50 -0.48 3.36
N LEU A 82 13.52 -1.25 2.28
CA LEU A 82 13.46 -2.72 2.33
C LEU A 82 14.52 -3.37 3.23
N PHE A 83 15.62 -2.67 3.48
CA PHE A 83 16.75 -3.12 4.31
C PHE A 83 16.57 -2.81 5.79
N ASP A 84 15.64 -1.93 6.13
CA ASP A 84 15.37 -1.54 7.51
C ASP A 84 14.70 -2.70 8.27
N LYS A 85 14.94 -2.73 9.58
CA LYS A 85 14.34 -3.72 10.49
C LYS A 85 12.84 -3.51 10.62
N GLU A 86 12.42 -2.25 10.56
CA GLU A 86 11.04 -1.77 10.66
C GLU A 86 10.21 -2.06 9.41
N TYR A 87 10.84 -2.48 8.31
CA TYR A 87 10.11 -2.81 7.10
C TYR A 87 9.30 -4.11 7.30
N PRO A 88 7.98 -4.11 6.99
CA PRO A 88 7.11 -5.26 7.26
C PRO A 88 7.55 -6.54 6.57
N GLN A 89 7.72 -7.62 7.33
CA GLN A 89 8.24 -8.89 6.81
C GLN A 89 7.33 -9.50 5.74
N LEU A 90 6.00 -9.54 5.97
CA LEU A 90 5.05 -10.02 4.97
C LEU A 90 5.14 -9.26 3.65
N LEU A 91 5.40 -7.95 3.72
CA LEU A 91 5.54 -7.15 2.51
C LEU A 91 6.86 -7.45 1.78
N LYS A 92 7.92 -7.90 2.46
CA LYS A 92 9.17 -8.32 1.81
C LYS A 92 9.00 -9.57 0.94
N GLU A 93 8.00 -10.40 1.25
CA GLU A 93 7.75 -11.69 0.59
C GLU A 93 7.02 -11.57 -0.75
N ILE A 94 6.38 -10.42 -1.03
CA ILE A 94 5.61 -10.25 -2.27
C ILE A 94 6.50 -10.16 -3.50
N TYR A 95 5.92 -10.35 -4.69
CA TYR A 95 6.64 -10.07 -5.93
C TYR A 95 6.88 -8.55 -6.10
N GLN A 96 8.15 -8.17 -6.26
CA GLN A 96 8.61 -6.78 -6.34
C GLN A 96 8.16 -5.91 -5.13
N PRO A 97 8.65 -6.24 -3.92
CA PRO A 97 8.34 -5.46 -2.72
C PRO A 97 8.84 -4.02 -2.88
N PRO A 98 8.12 -2.98 -2.41
CA PRO A 98 8.56 -1.59 -2.54
C PRO A 98 9.97 -1.40 -1.96
N TRP A 99 10.88 -0.75 -2.70
CA TRP A 99 12.22 -0.45 -2.17
C TRP A 99 12.16 0.49 -0.96
N ILE A 100 11.17 1.39 -0.96
CA ILE A 100 10.98 2.43 0.04
C ILE A 100 9.48 2.58 0.33
N LEU A 101 9.15 2.69 1.60
CA LEU A 101 7.84 3.12 2.09
C LEU A 101 7.98 4.52 2.68
N TYR A 102 7.30 5.49 2.09
CA TYR A 102 7.12 6.82 2.66
C TYR A 102 5.90 6.78 3.56
N ILE A 103 6.10 6.99 4.85
CA ILE A 103 5.06 6.88 5.86
C ILE A 103 4.84 8.19 6.59
N LYS A 104 3.61 8.39 7.07
CA LYS A 104 3.24 9.49 7.96
C LYS A 104 2.17 9.04 8.94
N GLY A 105 2.40 9.33 10.22
CA GLY A 105 1.57 8.84 11.33
C GLY A 105 2.38 7.95 12.27
N ASP A 106 1.73 6.96 12.88
CA ASP A 106 2.36 6.05 13.85
C ASP A 106 3.06 4.86 13.15
N PRO A 107 4.40 4.82 13.10
CA PRO A 107 5.14 3.71 12.50
C PRO A 107 4.99 2.39 13.27
N ALA A 108 4.56 2.41 14.54
CA ALA A 108 4.40 1.19 15.33
C ALA A 108 3.38 0.22 14.72
N LEU A 109 2.40 0.75 13.97
CA LEU A 109 1.39 -0.04 13.28
C LEU A 109 1.96 -1.00 12.22
N LEU A 110 3.19 -0.76 11.73
CA LEU A 110 3.88 -1.68 10.82
C LEU A 110 4.31 -2.99 11.49
N ASN A 111 4.41 -3.01 12.83
CA ASN A 111 4.80 -4.17 13.62
C ASN A 111 3.61 -4.95 14.18
N GLU A 112 2.38 -4.54 13.85
CA GLU A 112 1.18 -5.26 14.26
C GLU A 112 1.18 -6.68 13.67
N LYS A 113 0.65 -7.64 14.43
CA LYS A 113 0.67 -9.05 14.03
C LYS A 113 -0.58 -9.47 13.26
N LYS A 114 -1.65 -8.69 13.33
CA LYS A 114 -2.96 -9.07 12.81
C LYS A 114 -3.48 -8.01 11.86
N LEU A 115 -2.92 -7.96 10.65
CA LEU A 115 -3.34 -7.02 9.60
C LEU A 115 -4.32 -7.70 8.65
N LEU A 116 -5.50 -7.10 8.49
CA LEU A 116 -6.53 -7.52 7.56
C LEU A 116 -6.72 -6.45 6.48
N ALA A 117 -6.46 -6.80 5.23
CA ALA A 117 -6.78 -5.96 4.09
C ALA A 117 -8.29 -5.94 3.91
N VAL A 118 -8.89 -4.76 3.74
CA VAL A 118 -10.32 -4.61 3.44
C VAL A 118 -10.48 -3.75 2.20
N VAL A 119 -11.05 -4.32 1.14
CA VAL A 119 -11.28 -3.62 -0.13
C VAL A 119 -12.66 -3.98 -0.68
N GLY A 120 -13.17 -3.18 -1.61
CA GLY A 120 -14.46 -3.48 -2.22
C GLY A 120 -14.99 -2.40 -3.13
N SER A 121 -16.32 -2.34 -3.24
CA SER A 121 -17.02 -1.42 -4.12
C SER A 121 -16.78 0.04 -3.72
N ARG A 122 -16.55 0.89 -4.74
CA ARG A 122 -16.56 2.35 -4.59
C ARG A 122 -17.96 2.92 -4.39
N GLU A 123 -18.97 2.15 -4.79
CA GLU A 123 -20.40 2.45 -4.66
C GLU A 123 -20.98 1.43 -3.66
N ILE A 124 -20.57 1.55 -2.40
CA ILE A 124 -21.00 0.64 -1.34
C ILE A 124 -22.49 0.81 -1.07
N THR A 125 -23.22 -0.31 -0.99
CA THR A 125 -24.65 -0.32 -0.67
C THR A 125 -24.88 -0.27 0.85
N GLU A 126 -26.14 -0.10 1.25
CA GLU A 126 -26.52 -0.22 2.67
C GLU A 126 -26.22 -1.62 3.24
N TYR A 127 -26.29 -2.66 2.42
CA TYR A 127 -25.90 -4.00 2.83
C TYR A 127 -24.41 -4.05 3.18
N GLY A 128 -23.53 -3.56 2.30
CA GLY A 128 -22.08 -3.51 2.56
C GLY A 128 -21.74 -2.66 3.79
N ARG A 129 -22.44 -1.54 4.00
CA ARG A 129 -22.28 -0.70 5.22
C ARG A 129 -22.60 -1.48 6.48
N LYS A 130 -23.75 -2.16 6.51
CA LYS A 130 -24.17 -2.99 7.65
C LYS A 130 -23.23 -4.17 7.88
N ALA A 131 -22.72 -4.80 6.82
CA ALA A 131 -21.73 -5.86 6.92
C ALA A 131 -20.47 -5.37 7.63
N ILE A 132 -19.89 -4.23 7.22
CA ILE A 132 -18.72 -3.64 7.90
C ILE A 132 -19.04 -3.33 9.37
N HIS A 133 -20.17 -2.69 9.67
CA HIS A 133 -20.54 -2.36 11.04
C HIS A 133 -20.79 -3.59 11.93
N CYS A 134 -21.19 -4.72 11.35
CA CYS A 134 -21.35 -5.98 12.06
C CYS A 134 -19.99 -6.68 12.28
N LEU A 135 -19.13 -6.71 11.27
CA LEU A 135 -17.87 -7.47 11.30
C LEU A 135 -16.77 -6.74 12.10
N PHE A 136 -16.71 -5.42 12.04
CA PHE A 136 -15.53 -4.68 12.53
C PHE A 136 -15.38 -4.67 14.05
N PRO A 137 -16.43 -4.41 14.88
CA PRO A 137 -16.23 -4.31 16.32
C PRO A 137 -15.63 -5.57 16.94
N PRO A 138 -16.10 -6.80 16.63
CA PRO A 138 -15.46 -8.01 17.15
C PRO A 138 -14.03 -8.21 16.64
N LEU A 139 -13.73 -7.92 15.37
CA LEU A 139 -12.37 -8.03 14.82
C LEU A 139 -11.40 -7.10 15.55
N ILE A 140 -11.82 -5.85 15.77
CA ILE A 140 -11.01 -4.83 16.42
C ILE A 140 -10.79 -5.13 17.90
N ASN A 141 -11.81 -5.62 18.59
CA ASN A 141 -11.66 -6.10 19.97
C ASN A 141 -10.64 -7.24 20.10
N GLN A 142 -10.36 -7.97 19.02
CA GLN A 142 -9.34 -9.02 18.96
C GLN A 142 -7.97 -8.53 18.45
N GLY A 143 -7.80 -7.22 18.31
CA GLY A 143 -6.56 -6.56 17.90
C GLY A 143 -6.29 -6.58 16.41
N ILE A 144 -7.31 -6.80 15.56
CA ILE A 144 -7.14 -6.73 14.10
C ILE A 144 -6.97 -5.27 13.66
N THR A 145 -5.85 -5.00 12.99
CA THR A 145 -5.57 -3.72 12.32
C THR A 145 -6.08 -3.77 10.89
N ILE A 146 -6.84 -2.75 10.49
CA ILE A 146 -7.44 -2.69 9.16
C ILE A 146 -6.51 -2.00 8.16
N VAL A 147 -6.15 -2.67 7.07
CA VAL A 147 -5.37 -2.09 5.98
C VAL A 147 -6.29 -1.83 4.79
N SER A 148 -6.31 -0.61 4.27
CA SER A 148 -7.13 -0.28 3.10
C SER A 148 -6.56 0.91 2.34
N GLY A 149 -7.30 1.38 1.35
CA GLY A 149 -6.78 2.25 0.32
C GLY A 149 -7.22 3.67 0.26
N LEU A 150 -7.99 4.14 1.24
CA LEU A 150 -8.60 5.47 1.22
C LEU A 150 -9.37 5.77 -0.08
N ALA A 151 -9.77 4.78 -0.88
CA ALA A 151 -10.67 5.00 -1.99
C ALA A 151 -12.09 5.34 -1.50
N LYS A 152 -12.96 5.76 -2.41
CA LYS A 152 -14.39 5.92 -2.10
C LYS A 152 -15.01 4.58 -1.69
N GLY A 153 -16.14 4.64 -0.99
CA GLY A 153 -16.93 3.46 -0.67
C GLY A 153 -16.31 2.65 0.47
N VAL A 154 -16.05 1.37 0.21
CA VAL A 154 -15.60 0.40 1.21
C VAL A 154 -14.34 0.85 1.92
N ASP A 155 -13.32 1.30 1.20
CA ASP A 155 -12.03 1.67 1.81
C ASP A 155 -12.17 2.78 2.85
N ALA A 156 -12.80 3.91 2.49
CA ALA A 156 -13.03 5.02 3.42
C ALA A 156 -13.91 4.62 4.61
N LEU A 157 -14.91 3.77 4.37
CA LEU A 157 -15.78 3.28 5.45
C LEU A 157 -15.03 2.34 6.37
N ALA A 158 -14.16 1.47 5.85
CA ALA A 158 -13.35 0.55 6.65
C ALA A 158 -12.46 1.35 7.61
N HIS A 159 -11.70 2.33 7.12
CA HIS A 159 -10.88 3.19 7.98
C HIS A 159 -11.71 3.90 9.05
N SER A 160 -12.83 4.53 8.63
CA SER A 160 -13.69 5.28 9.56
C SER A 160 -14.33 4.38 10.61
N ALA A 161 -14.81 3.19 10.22
CA ALA A 161 -15.41 2.22 11.13
C ALA A 161 -14.37 1.64 12.10
N ALA A 162 -13.13 1.46 11.63
CA ALA A 162 -12.06 0.98 12.48
C ALA A 162 -11.72 1.98 13.59
N MET A 163 -11.48 3.24 13.21
CA MET A 163 -11.19 4.31 14.16
C MET A 163 -12.35 4.56 15.12
N LYS A 164 -13.60 4.55 14.64
CA LYS A 164 -14.80 4.70 15.50
C LYS A 164 -14.97 3.57 16.51
N SER A 165 -14.46 2.39 16.21
CA SER A 165 -14.48 1.24 17.12
C SER A 165 -13.27 1.23 18.06
N GLY A 166 -12.43 2.27 18.05
CA GLY A 166 -11.22 2.37 18.86
C GLY A 166 -10.04 1.54 18.34
N GLY A 167 -10.12 1.05 17.11
CA GLY A 167 -9.09 0.21 16.49
C GLY A 167 -8.08 0.97 15.65
N SER A 168 -7.03 0.25 15.26
CA SER A 168 -5.96 0.75 14.41
C SER A 168 -6.24 0.54 12.93
N THR A 169 -5.72 1.44 12.09
CA THR A 169 -5.85 1.31 10.63
C THR A 169 -4.67 1.91 9.84
N ILE A 170 -4.37 1.31 8.69
CA ILE A 170 -3.27 1.70 7.81
C ILE A 170 -3.83 2.01 6.42
N GLY A 171 -3.68 3.26 5.97
CA GLY A 171 -4.07 3.70 4.63
C GLY A 171 -2.91 3.63 3.65
N VAL A 172 -3.01 2.80 2.62
CA VAL A 172 -2.00 2.76 1.55
C VAL A 172 -2.52 3.62 0.39
N ILE A 173 -1.76 4.60 -0.10
CA ILE A 173 -2.26 5.55 -1.13
C ILE A 173 -1.53 5.41 -2.47
N ALA A 174 -2.22 5.78 -3.54
CA ALA A 174 -1.59 5.99 -4.85
C ALA A 174 -1.04 7.43 -4.93
N GLY A 175 0.11 7.62 -5.58
CA GLY A 175 0.83 8.89 -5.55
C GLY A 175 1.49 9.15 -4.19
N GLY A 176 2.01 10.36 -3.99
CA GLY A 176 2.74 10.75 -2.79
C GLY A 176 1.88 11.33 -1.67
N LEU A 177 2.45 11.39 -0.46
CA LEU A 177 1.79 11.87 0.77
C LEU A 177 1.26 13.32 0.69
N TYR A 178 1.73 14.15 -0.25
CA TYR A 178 1.22 15.51 -0.45
C TYR A 178 0.03 15.59 -1.41
N HIS A 179 -0.33 14.50 -2.09
CA HIS A 179 -1.36 14.47 -3.14
C HIS A 179 -2.44 13.44 -2.84
N ILE A 180 -3.15 13.61 -1.72
CA ILE A 180 -4.23 12.70 -1.32
C ILE A 180 -5.36 12.69 -2.35
N TYR A 181 -5.75 11.47 -2.76
CA TYR A 181 -6.85 11.24 -3.67
C TYR A 181 -7.71 10.05 -3.19
N PRO A 182 -9.06 10.14 -3.29
CA PRO A 182 -9.84 11.27 -3.79
C PRO A 182 -9.90 12.43 -2.78
N LYS A 183 -10.11 13.66 -3.29
CA LYS A 183 -10.14 14.88 -2.46
C LYS A 183 -11.17 14.83 -1.32
N GLU A 184 -12.30 14.16 -1.54
CA GLU A 184 -13.35 14.00 -0.51
C GLU A 184 -12.90 13.18 0.70
N ASN A 185 -11.91 12.29 0.55
CA ASN A 185 -11.34 11.52 1.65
C ASN A 185 -10.12 12.21 2.28
N GLN A 186 -9.76 13.42 1.84
CA GLN A 186 -8.65 14.18 2.41
C GLN A 186 -8.83 14.47 3.91
N PRO A 187 -10.02 14.85 4.42
CA PRO A 187 -10.21 15.03 5.86
C PRO A 187 -9.90 13.77 6.67
N LEU A 188 -10.40 12.61 6.22
CA LEU A 188 -10.13 11.31 6.84
C LEU A 188 -8.63 10.98 6.81
N ALA A 189 -7.97 11.18 5.66
CA ALA A 189 -6.54 10.93 5.54
C ALA A 189 -5.71 11.83 6.49
N LEU A 190 -6.08 13.11 6.62
CA LEU A 190 -5.41 14.04 7.53
C LEU A 190 -5.65 13.69 9.00
N GLU A 191 -6.82 13.13 9.34
CA GLU A 191 -7.09 12.58 10.66
C GLU A 191 -6.21 11.34 10.94
N MET A 192 -6.15 10.41 9.98
CA MET A 192 -5.31 9.23 10.07
C MET A 192 -3.82 9.58 10.22
N MET A 193 -3.31 10.60 9.53
CA MET A 193 -1.91 11.03 9.68
C MET A 193 -1.55 11.53 11.09
N LYS A 194 -2.54 11.80 11.96
CA LYS A 194 -2.30 12.27 13.34
C LYS A 194 -2.23 11.13 14.35
N SER A 195 -2.98 10.05 14.14
CA SER A 195 -3.18 8.99 15.14
C SER A 195 -3.12 7.56 14.60
N GLN A 196 -3.05 7.40 13.29
CA GLN A 196 -3.01 6.14 12.55
C GLN A 196 -1.82 6.17 11.60
N LEU A 197 -1.81 5.38 10.53
CA LEU A 197 -0.70 5.36 9.57
C LEU A 197 -1.18 5.53 8.13
N ILE A 198 -0.47 6.37 7.36
CA ILE A 198 -0.57 6.42 5.90
C ILE A 198 0.76 6.06 5.27
N ILE A 199 0.71 5.20 4.25
CA ILE A 199 1.86 4.67 3.52
C ILE A 199 1.73 5.01 2.03
N SER A 200 2.84 5.39 1.42
CA SER A 200 2.99 5.45 -0.02
C SER A 200 4.30 4.79 -0.45
N GLU A 201 4.29 4.09 -1.58
CA GLU A 201 5.52 3.67 -2.26
C GLU A 201 6.17 4.83 -3.02
N HIS A 202 5.46 5.92 -3.29
CA HIS A 202 5.96 7.00 -4.15
C HIS A 202 6.48 8.19 -3.33
N PRO A 203 7.50 8.92 -3.83
CA PRO A 203 7.95 10.16 -3.22
C PRO A 203 6.79 11.09 -2.84
N PRO A 204 6.82 11.78 -1.70
CA PRO A 204 5.74 12.63 -1.19
C PRO A 204 5.13 13.60 -2.20
N ASN A 205 5.91 14.14 -3.14
CA ASN A 205 5.44 15.08 -4.15
C ASN A 205 4.93 14.44 -5.45
N THR A 206 4.91 13.10 -5.55
CA THR A 206 4.42 12.40 -6.74
C THR A 206 2.91 12.56 -6.88
N ARG A 207 2.44 13.03 -8.05
CA ARG A 207 1.00 13.11 -8.33
C ARG A 207 0.42 11.73 -8.63
N PRO A 208 -0.80 11.40 -8.15
CA PRO A 208 -1.46 10.14 -8.44
C PRO A 208 -1.67 9.94 -9.94
N ALA A 209 -1.23 8.80 -10.46
CA ALA A 209 -1.46 8.37 -11.84
C ALA A 209 -2.37 7.14 -11.88
N ARG A 210 -3.15 6.98 -12.96
CA ARG A 210 -4.15 5.90 -13.08
C ARG A 210 -3.57 4.49 -12.84
N TRP A 211 -2.36 4.24 -13.31
CA TRP A 211 -1.69 2.94 -13.15
C TRP A 211 -1.23 2.66 -11.72
N GLN A 212 -1.07 3.69 -10.88
CA GLN A 212 -0.65 3.54 -9.48
C GLN A 212 -1.76 2.97 -8.60
N PHE A 213 -3.04 3.14 -8.98
CA PHE A 213 -4.15 2.62 -8.17
C PHE A 213 -4.18 1.09 -8.13
N PRO A 214 -4.15 0.35 -9.27
CA PRO A 214 -4.03 -1.10 -9.23
C PRO A 214 -2.66 -1.55 -8.69
N HIS A 215 -1.58 -0.85 -9.04
CA HIS A 215 -0.22 -1.23 -8.61
C HIS A 215 -0.07 -1.21 -7.10
N ARG A 216 -0.65 -0.21 -6.43
CA ARG A 216 -0.61 -0.10 -4.97
C ARG A 216 -1.37 -1.22 -4.26
N ASN A 217 -2.35 -1.87 -4.90
CA ASN A 217 -3.14 -2.93 -4.26
C ASN A 217 -2.30 -4.11 -3.77
N ARG A 218 -1.17 -4.42 -4.42
CA ARG A 218 -0.22 -5.44 -3.95
C ARG A 218 0.39 -5.11 -2.58
N ILE A 219 0.48 -3.82 -2.23
CA ILE A 219 0.98 -3.39 -0.92
C ILE A 219 -0.11 -3.60 0.14
N ILE A 220 -1.40 -3.40 -0.22
CA ILE A 220 -2.52 -3.64 0.70
C ILE A 220 -2.57 -5.12 1.10
N SER A 221 -2.58 -6.02 0.10
CA SER A 221 -2.58 -7.46 0.33
C SER A 221 -1.26 -7.92 0.95
N GLY A 222 -0.13 -7.40 0.46
CA GLY A 222 1.20 -7.79 0.92
C GLY A 222 1.51 -7.42 2.36
N LEU A 223 0.90 -6.36 2.89
CA LEU A 223 0.98 -6.02 4.31
C LEU A 223 0.13 -6.94 5.20
N SER A 224 -0.84 -7.65 4.63
CA SER A 224 -1.93 -8.29 5.37
C SER A 224 -1.82 -9.81 5.34
N HIS A 225 -2.32 -10.46 6.39
CA HIS A 225 -2.37 -11.93 6.47
C HIS A 225 -3.54 -12.49 5.65
N GLY A 226 -4.57 -11.67 5.45
CA GLY A 226 -5.66 -11.97 4.53
C GLY A 226 -6.37 -10.72 4.04
N THR A 227 -7.22 -10.90 3.04
CA THR A 227 -7.94 -9.83 2.35
C THR A 227 -9.44 -10.10 2.32
N LEU A 228 -10.21 -9.24 2.99
CA LEU A 228 -11.67 -9.22 2.97
C LEU A 228 -12.21 -8.34 1.84
N ILE A 229 -13.02 -8.96 0.97
CA ILE A 229 -13.74 -8.27 -0.09
C ILE A 229 -15.18 -8.01 0.35
N VAL A 230 -15.53 -6.73 0.51
CA VAL A 230 -16.88 -6.29 0.85
C VAL A 230 -17.54 -5.69 -0.39
N GLU A 231 -18.42 -6.44 -1.04
CA GLU A 231 -19.03 -6.08 -2.33
C GLU A 231 -18.03 -5.86 -3.48
N ALA A 232 -18.24 -6.55 -4.60
CA ALA A 232 -17.50 -6.34 -5.83
C ALA A 232 -18.36 -6.70 -7.04
N LYS A 233 -18.35 -5.85 -8.07
CA LYS A 233 -18.84 -6.22 -9.42
C LYS A 233 -17.84 -7.18 -10.06
N ARG A 234 -18.26 -8.04 -11.00
CA ARG A 234 -17.43 -9.06 -11.68
C ARG A 234 -16.14 -8.55 -12.37
N LYS A 235 -16.02 -7.25 -12.63
CA LYS A 235 -14.80 -6.60 -13.18
C LYS A 235 -14.26 -5.47 -12.29
N SER A 236 -14.47 -5.57 -10.99
CA SER A 236 -14.03 -4.55 -10.03
C SER A 236 -12.51 -4.56 -9.82
N GLY A 237 -11.93 -3.39 -9.60
CA GLY A 237 -10.52 -3.27 -9.20
C GLY A 237 -10.20 -3.93 -7.86
N SER A 238 -11.20 -4.16 -6.99
CA SER A 238 -11.04 -4.92 -5.75
C SER A 238 -10.71 -6.40 -6.00
N LEU A 239 -11.14 -6.97 -7.12
CA LEU A 239 -10.81 -8.35 -7.50
C LEU A 239 -9.32 -8.49 -7.85
N ILE A 240 -8.68 -7.42 -8.32
CA ILE A 240 -7.23 -7.40 -8.55
C ILE A 240 -6.48 -7.59 -7.22
N THR A 241 -6.96 -6.97 -6.13
CA THR A 241 -6.37 -7.17 -4.79
C THR A 241 -6.55 -8.60 -4.31
N ALA A 242 -7.70 -9.22 -4.54
CA ALA A 242 -7.91 -10.63 -4.24
C ALA A 242 -6.94 -11.53 -5.01
N SER A 243 -6.69 -11.23 -6.30
CA SER A 243 -5.68 -11.95 -7.08
C SER A 243 -4.26 -11.77 -6.54
N PHE A 244 -3.88 -10.56 -6.09
CA PHE A 244 -2.59 -10.36 -5.42
C PHE A 244 -2.48 -11.19 -4.14
N ALA A 245 -3.51 -11.17 -3.29
CA ALA A 245 -3.56 -11.95 -2.07
C ALA A 245 -3.35 -13.46 -2.33
N VAL A 246 -4.06 -14.05 -3.30
CA VAL A 246 -3.87 -15.46 -3.67
C VAL A 246 -2.44 -15.73 -4.15
N ASN A 247 -1.90 -14.88 -5.03
CA ASN A 247 -0.54 -15.04 -5.56
C ASN A 247 0.54 -14.91 -4.47
N GLU A 248 0.27 -14.16 -3.41
CA GLU A 248 1.14 -13.92 -2.26
C GLU A 248 0.93 -14.97 -1.15
N GLY A 249 0.08 -15.99 -1.38
CA GLY A 249 -0.24 -17.01 -0.39
C GLY A 249 -1.01 -16.47 0.82
N ARG A 250 -1.83 -15.43 0.61
CA ARG A 250 -2.66 -14.80 1.65
C ARG A 250 -4.10 -15.28 1.53
N GLU A 251 -4.77 -15.37 2.67
CA GLU A 251 -6.19 -15.76 2.72
C GLU A 251 -7.07 -14.73 2.01
N VAL A 252 -8.09 -15.20 1.31
CA VAL A 252 -9.11 -14.34 0.69
C VAL A 252 -10.46 -14.65 1.30
N PHE A 253 -11.06 -13.61 1.85
CA PHE A 253 -12.37 -13.63 2.45
C PHE A 253 -13.34 -12.83 1.60
N ALA A 254 -14.60 -13.27 1.53
CA ALA A 254 -15.63 -12.56 0.79
C ALA A 254 -16.94 -12.53 1.55
N VAL A 255 -17.53 -11.33 1.65
CA VAL A 255 -18.89 -11.16 2.17
C VAL A 255 -19.86 -11.63 1.07
N PRO A 256 -20.70 -12.66 1.32
CA PRO A 256 -21.66 -13.12 0.33
C PRO A 256 -22.72 -12.04 0.08
N GLY A 257 -23.45 -12.15 -1.01
CA GLY A 257 -24.59 -11.27 -1.22
C GLY A 257 -25.63 -11.85 -2.16
N SER A 258 -26.71 -11.11 -2.36
CA SER A 258 -27.81 -11.53 -3.23
C SER A 258 -27.30 -11.82 -4.64
N ILE A 259 -27.67 -12.97 -5.21
CA ILE A 259 -27.38 -13.32 -6.62
C ILE A 259 -28.04 -12.37 -7.63
N LEU A 260 -29.00 -11.54 -7.17
CA LEU A 260 -29.66 -10.51 -7.96
C LEU A 260 -28.96 -9.15 -7.88
N SER A 261 -27.95 -9.01 -7.01
CA SER A 261 -27.20 -7.77 -6.83
C SER A 261 -25.93 -7.77 -7.67
N PRO A 262 -25.76 -6.84 -8.63
CA PRO A 262 -24.52 -6.72 -9.40
C PRO A 262 -23.29 -6.45 -8.52
N ASN A 263 -23.48 -5.85 -7.35
CA ASN A 263 -22.41 -5.57 -6.38
C ASN A 263 -21.97 -6.82 -5.60
N SER A 264 -22.66 -7.95 -5.75
CA SER A 264 -22.33 -9.21 -5.08
C SER A 264 -21.80 -10.27 -6.05
N GLU A 265 -21.85 -10.04 -7.36
CA GLU A 265 -21.37 -11.00 -8.36
C GLU A 265 -19.91 -11.39 -8.12
N GLY A 266 -19.02 -10.41 -7.94
CA GLY A 266 -17.60 -10.65 -7.76
C GLY A 266 -17.28 -11.32 -6.41
N THR A 267 -17.96 -10.97 -5.32
CA THR A 267 -17.75 -11.69 -4.05
C THR A 267 -18.27 -13.12 -4.11
N ASN A 268 -19.42 -13.35 -4.74
CA ASN A 268 -19.95 -14.70 -4.91
C ASN A 268 -19.07 -15.54 -5.85
N ASP A 269 -18.55 -14.96 -6.94
CA ASP A 269 -17.61 -15.64 -7.84
C ASP A 269 -16.30 -16.01 -7.09
N LEU A 270 -15.77 -15.13 -6.24
CA LEU A 270 -14.60 -15.43 -5.41
C LEU A 270 -14.86 -16.61 -4.46
N ILE A 271 -16.04 -16.66 -3.85
CA ILE A 271 -16.45 -17.78 -2.98
C ILE A 271 -16.48 -19.09 -3.78
N GLN A 272 -17.03 -19.07 -4.99
CA GLN A 272 -17.02 -20.24 -5.89
C GLN A 272 -15.61 -20.68 -6.30
N GLN A 273 -14.66 -19.73 -6.34
CA GLN A 273 -13.25 -19.97 -6.64
C GLN A 273 -12.43 -20.39 -5.42
N GLY A 274 -13.04 -20.51 -4.23
CA GLY A 274 -12.39 -21.01 -3.02
C GLY A 274 -12.09 -19.95 -1.95
N ALA A 275 -12.48 -18.69 -2.14
CA ALA A 275 -12.41 -17.71 -1.06
C ALA A 275 -13.32 -18.11 0.11
N LYS A 276 -12.86 -17.90 1.35
CA LYS A 276 -13.67 -18.20 2.54
C LYS A 276 -14.86 -17.24 2.63
N LEU A 277 -16.06 -17.81 2.66
CA LEU A 277 -17.30 -17.07 2.85
C LEU A 277 -17.36 -16.53 4.29
N VAL A 278 -17.61 -15.23 4.46
CA VAL A 278 -17.69 -14.58 5.77
C VAL A 278 -19.12 -14.17 6.10
N LYS A 279 -19.68 -14.75 7.15
CA LYS A 279 -20.96 -14.34 7.76
C LYS A 279 -20.75 -13.56 9.04
N THR A 280 -19.67 -13.85 9.75
CA THR A 280 -19.35 -13.34 11.09
C THR A 280 -17.86 -13.03 11.20
N ALA A 281 -17.48 -12.25 12.21
CA ALA A 281 -16.06 -11.97 12.47
C ALA A 281 -15.26 -13.24 12.78
N ASP A 282 -15.89 -14.25 13.39
CA ASP A 282 -15.23 -15.51 13.75
C ASP A 282 -14.69 -16.26 12.53
N ASP A 283 -15.40 -16.19 11.38
CA ASP A 283 -14.95 -16.79 10.12
C ASP A 283 -13.57 -16.26 9.70
N ILE A 284 -13.24 -15.00 10.02
CA ILE A 284 -11.93 -14.41 9.76
C ILE A 284 -10.97 -14.75 10.90
N LEU A 285 -11.41 -14.60 12.16
CA LEU A 285 -10.54 -14.78 13.33
C LEU A 285 -9.96 -16.18 13.43
N GLU A 286 -10.67 -17.20 12.95
CA GLU A 286 -10.16 -18.58 12.87
C GLU A 286 -8.83 -18.69 12.11
N GLU A 287 -8.63 -17.91 11.05
CA GLU A 287 -7.42 -17.94 10.23
C GLU A 287 -6.27 -17.11 10.84
N PHE A 288 -6.58 -16.24 11.81
CA PHE A 288 -5.60 -15.37 12.50
C PHE A 288 -5.15 -15.93 13.86
N LYS A 289 -5.42 -17.22 14.15
CA LYS A 289 -5.08 -17.90 15.41
C LYS A 289 -3.66 -18.48 15.46
N SER A 290 -2.82 -18.21 14.46
CA SER A 290 -1.44 -18.70 14.37
C SER A 290 -0.43 -17.84 15.13
#